data_AF-A0A914YFV8-F1
#
_entry.id   AF-A0A914YFV8-F1
#
_cell.length_a   1.000
_cell.length_b   1.000
_cell.length_c   1.000
_cell.angle_alpha   90.00
_cell.angle_beta   90.00
_cell.angle_gamma   90.00
#
_symmetry.space_group_name_H-M   'P 1'
#
loop_
_entity.id
_entity.type
_entity.pdbx_description
1 polymer ?
#
loop_
_entity_poly.entity_id
_entity_poly.type
_entity_poly.pdbx_seq_one_letter_code
_entity_poly.pdbx_strand_id
1 'polypeptide(L)'
;MGIILGVVLIVMCGISYYEELNTVKQISSFQSMIAIDCTVIRCARKLIVPASDLIIGDLVWIQNGDRIPADMRLIYCDDLQIETSWLSGEVEPLPYTDEPATEDKGVFESQNVVFSGCSVTSGHGLGLVIRIGNSTVLGNLVEITSKEKSHKAPLQIEHHRFVLFISISAIIVATVSFLLGLILTNFSHILSTFVNGFLIVLVAWVPQGLPVTLTAQLLIVARRLAKFGMYLKRLECADTLGITSILMVDKTGVLTQNDLRVTDLWTLENSVSAKTIIESHQKSLETSNSSENNPKYHISDGNCNLISGVDDIFGILITVMSICDKAIIENSHHSAKIALPRKTPSFRRKNLLSLNPEDLTKSTKSQIRQTQFSLKHKDLKEKSVIGKSLDVALVKFVENVTSVDKIRDDYDIVFEVPFSSQRRYHLVPQKK
;
A
#
# COMPACT_ATOMS: atom_id res chain seq x y z
N MET A 1 -3.48 -19.87 -50.51
CA MET A 1 -4.31 -19.07 -49.58
C MET A 1 -4.91 -19.91 -48.45
N GLY A 2 -5.65 -21.01 -48.72
CA GLY A 2 -6.24 -21.85 -47.67
C GLY A 2 -5.23 -22.44 -46.66
N ILE A 3 -4.05 -22.87 -47.13
CA ILE A 3 -2.98 -23.39 -46.27
C ILE A 3 -2.45 -22.29 -45.31
N ILE A 4 -2.25 -21.07 -45.82
CA ILE A 4 -1.76 -19.93 -45.03
C ILE A 4 -2.79 -19.58 -43.94
N LEU A 5 -4.07 -19.54 -44.31
CA LEU A 5 -5.16 -19.20 -43.38
C LEU A 5 -5.34 -20.27 -42.30
N GLY A 6 -5.21 -21.56 -42.66
CA GLY A 6 -5.23 -22.66 -41.70
C GLY A 6 -4.05 -22.64 -40.72
N VAL A 7 -2.84 -22.34 -41.21
CA VAL A 7 -1.65 -22.21 -40.35
C VAL A 7 -1.81 -21.06 -39.35
N VAL A 8 -2.29 -19.90 -39.80
CA VAL A 8 -2.53 -18.74 -38.91
C VAL A 8 -3.53 -19.09 -37.80
N LEU A 9 -4.61 -19.81 -38.14
CA LEU A 9 -5.66 -20.19 -37.19
C LEU A 9 -5.13 -21.16 -36.12
N ILE A 10 -4.35 -22.16 -36.52
CA ILE A 10 -3.72 -23.13 -35.61
C ILE A 10 -2.75 -22.43 -34.65
N VAL A 11 -1.92 -21.52 -35.16
CA VAL A 11 -0.96 -20.77 -34.35
C VAL A 11 -1.68 -19.87 -33.33
N MET A 12 -2.72 -19.15 -33.75
CA MET A 12 -3.48 -18.28 -32.85
C MET A 12 -4.22 -19.06 -31.75
N CYS A 13 -4.83 -20.19 -32.09
CA CYS A 13 -5.50 -21.04 -31.13
C CYS A 13 -4.51 -21.65 -30.12
N GLY A 14 -3.32 -22.06 -30.60
CA GLY A 14 -2.24 -22.57 -29.74
C GLY A 14 -1.71 -21.53 -28.75
N ILE A 15 -1.54 -20.28 -29.19
CA ILE A 15 -1.11 -19.18 -28.31
C ILE A 15 -2.18 -18.91 -27.24
N SER A 16 -3.45 -18.76 -27.60
CA SER A 16 -4.54 -18.56 -26.63
C SER A 16 -4.64 -19.70 -25.61
N TYR A 17 -4.52 -20.95 -26.07
CA TYR A 17 -4.56 -22.11 -25.18
C TYR A 17 -3.39 -22.12 -24.18
N TYR A 18 -2.19 -21.74 -24.64
CA TYR A 18 -1.01 -21.69 -23.77
C TYR A 18 -1.11 -20.58 -22.70
N GLU A 19 -1.68 -19.43 -23.05
CA GLU A 19 -1.92 -18.34 -22.09
C GLU A 19 -2.91 -18.72 -20.99
N GLU A 20 -3.98 -19.44 -21.35
CA GLU A 20 -4.99 -19.91 -20.40
C GLU A 20 -4.43 -20.97 -19.43
N LEU A 21 -3.55 -21.86 -19.91
CA LEU A 21 -2.90 -22.84 -19.03
C LEU A 21 -1.95 -22.22 -18.02
N ASN A 22 -1.23 -21.16 -18.40
CA ASN A 22 -0.27 -20.51 -17.51
C ASN A 22 -0.94 -19.68 -16.42
N THR A 23 -2.09 -19.06 -16.70
CA THR A 23 -2.85 -18.33 -15.68
C THR A 23 -3.41 -19.26 -14.61
N VAL A 24 -3.93 -20.44 -14.99
CA VAL A 24 -4.46 -21.44 -14.05
C VAL A 24 -3.36 -22.02 -13.15
N LYS A 25 -2.18 -22.34 -13.71
CA LYS A 25 -1.06 -22.92 -12.93
C LYS A 25 -0.54 -21.97 -11.87
N GLN A 26 -0.41 -20.68 -12.17
CA GLN A 26 0.07 -19.68 -11.22
C GLN A 26 -0.85 -19.55 -10.00
N ILE A 27 -2.16 -19.74 -10.17
CA ILE A 27 -3.13 -19.66 -9.07
C ILE A 27 -2.98 -20.85 -8.11
N SER A 28 -2.77 -22.06 -8.65
CA SER A 28 -2.69 -23.29 -7.84
C SER A 28 -1.44 -23.39 -6.95
N SER A 29 -0.30 -22.82 -7.36
CA SER A 29 0.95 -22.92 -6.61
C SER A 29 1.04 -21.99 -5.39
N PHE A 30 0.20 -20.95 -5.31
CA PHE A 30 0.19 -20.05 -4.15
C PHE A 30 -0.67 -20.57 -2.98
N GLN A 31 -1.70 -21.38 -3.26
CA GLN A 31 -2.61 -21.88 -2.23
C GLN A 31 -1.98 -22.93 -1.30
N SER A 32 -0.89 -23.60 -1.72
CA SER A 32 -0.22 -24.63 -0.91
C SER A 32 0.85 -24.11 0.05
N MET A 33 1.15 -22.81 0.08
CA MET A 33 2.26 -22.23 0.84
C MET A 33 1.85 -21.44 2.10
N ILE A 34 0.56 -21.41 2.47
CA ILE A 34 0.06 -20.60 3.61
C ILE A 34 -0.79 -21.48 4.53
N ALA A 35 -0.20 -22.53 5.10
CA ALA A 35 -0.80 -23.21 6.23
C ALA A 35 -0.41 -22.45 7.50
N ILE A 36 -1.38 -21.79 8.12
CA ILE A 36 -1.21 -21.14 9.43
C ILE A 36 -1.47 -22.21 10.48
N ASP A 37 -0.52 -22.46 11.38
CA ASP A 37 -0.73 -23.33 12.53
C ASP A 37 -1.43 -22.57 13.67
N CYS A 38 -2.28 -23.27 14.42
CA CYS A 38 -3.01 -22.69 15.54
C CYS A 38 -3.03 -23.64 16.76
N THR A 39 -3.13 -23.05 17.95
CA THR A 39 -3.16 -23.82 19.21
C THR A 39 -4.61 -24.05 19.64
N VAL A 40 -5.04 -25.31 19.67
CA VAL A 40 -6.38 -25.73 20.12
C VAL A 40 -6.33 -26.50 21.43
N ILE A 41 -7.42 -26.44 22.20
CA ILE A 41 -7.62 -27.23 23.42
C ILE A 41 -8.67 -28.30 23.12
N ARG A 42 -8.22 -29.52 22.87
CA ARG A 42 -9.09 -30.70 22.68
C ARG A 42 -8.74 -31.75 23.71
N CYS A 43 -9.75 -32.42 24.28
CA CYS A 43 -9.56 -33.42 25.35
C CYS A 43 -8.68 -32.89 26.52
N ALA A 44 -8.91 -31.64 26.94
CA ALA A 44 -8.15 -30.96 28.00
C ALA A 44 -6.62 -30.85 27.78
N ARG A 45 -6.15 -30.96 26.53
CA ARG A 45 -4.74 -30.79 26.17
C ARG A 45 -4.58 -29.74 25.07
N LYS A 46 -3.54 -28.91 25.20
CA LYS A 46 -3.12 -27.98 24.15
C LYS A 46 -2.46 -28.77 23.02
N LEU A 47 -2.96 -28.62 21.81
CA LEU A 47 -2.47 -29.27 20.59
C LEU A 47 -2.25 -28.19 19.53
N ILE A 48 -1.19 -28.33 18.75
CA ILE A 48 -0.97 -27.48 17.57
C ILE A 48 -1.56 -28.22 16.37
N VAL A 49 -2.51 -27.57 15.70
CA VAL A 49 -3.19 -28.11 14.52
C VAL A 49 -3.14 -27.07 13.40
N PRO A 50 -3.08 -27.49 12.14
CA PRO A 50 -3.21 -26.56 11.03
C PRO A 50 -4.60 -25.91 11.07
N ALA A 51 -4.70 -24.63 10.73
CA ALA A 51 -5.97 -23.89 10.75
C ALA A 51 -7.05 -24.50 9.84
N SER A 52 -6.67 -25.31 8.85
CA SER A 52 -7.60 -26.08 8.00
C SER A 52 -8.39 -27.13 8.76
N ASP A 53 -7.87 -27.62 9.89
CA ASP A 53 -8.44 -28.74 10.66
C ASP A 53 -9.30 -28.24 11.83
N LEU A 54 -9.55 -26.93 11.90
CA LEU A 54 -10.45 -26.31 12.88
C LEU A 54 -11.91 -26.64 12.57
N ILE A 55 -12.66 -26.95 13.63
CA ILE A 55 -14.11 -27.16 13.58
C ILE A 55 -14.84 -26.17 14.47
N ILE A 56 -16.11 -25.94 14.15
CA ILE A 56 -16.99 -25.12 15.00
C ILE A 56 -17.11 -25.79 16.38
N GLY A 57 -16.94 -24.99 17.44
CA GLY A 57 -16.95 -25.46 18.82
C GLY A 57 -15.57 -25.81 19.39
N ASP A 58 -14.49 -25.73 18.60
CA ASP A 58 -13.14 -25.84 19.14
C ASP A 58 -12.82 -24.66 20.07
N LEU A 59 -12.02 -24.94 21.11
CA LEU A 59 -11.40 -23.93 21.95
C LEU A 59 -10.02 -23.61 21.41
N VAL A 60 -9.78 -22.36 21.03
CA VAL A 60 -8.50 -21.89 20.48
C VAL A 60 -7.83 -20.97 21.47
N TRP A 61 -6.56 -21.23 21.74
CA TRP A 61 -5.71 -20.37 22.54
C TRP A 61 -4.96 -19.40 21.63
N ILE A 62 -5.07 -18.11 21.91
CA ILE A 62 -4.41 -17.03 21.17
C ILE A 62 -3.44 -16.28 22.07
N GLN A 63 -2.30 -15.90 21.53
CA GLN A 63 -1.24 -15.15 22.23
C GLN A 63 -0.67 -14.06 21.31
N ASN A 64 0.10 -13.14 21.90
CA ASN A 64 0.79 -12.09 21.16
C ASN A 64 1.59 -12.64 19.95
N GLY A 65 1.36 -12.05 18.79
CA GLY A 65 1.98 -12.41 17.52
C GLY A 65 1.18 -13.42 16.69
N ASP A 66 0.18 -14.08 17.27
CA ASP A 66 -0.66 -15.02 16.54
C ASP A 66 -1.64 -14.27 15.63
N ARG A 67 -1.93 -14.90 14.48
CA ARG A 67 -3.07 -14.52 13.64
C ARG A 67 -4.29 -15.33 14.05
N ILE A 68 -5.43 -14.67 14.05
CA ILE A 68 -6.70 -15.29 14.41
C ILE A 68 -7.13 -16.21 13.26
N PRO A 69 -7.27 -17.54 13.51
CA PRO A 69 -7.44 -18.51 12.43
C PRO A 69 -8.90 -18.67 11.95
N ALA A 70 -9.87 -18.27 12.77
CA ALA A 70 -11.30 -18.42 12.52
C ALA A 70 -12.08 -17.32 13.27
N ASP A 71 -13.38 -17.15 13.01
CA ASP A 71 -14.18 -16.23 13.83
C ASP A 71 -14.53 -16.93 15.15
N MET A 72 -14.29 -16.25 16.28
CA MET A 72 -14.40 -16.86 17.61
C MET A 72 -15.05 -15.91 18.61
N ARG A 73 -15.82 -16.46 19.55
CA ARG A 73 -16.31 -15.76 20.75
C ARG A 73 -15.29 -15.94 21.86
N LEU A 74 -14.77 -14.85 22.41
CA LEU A 74 -13.84 -14.92 23.55
C LEU A 74 -14.55 -15.49 24.79
N ILE A 75 -13.90 -16.39 25.51
CA ILE A 75 -14.37 -16.93 26.79
C ILE A 75 -13.53 -16.38 27.93
N TYR A 76 -12.26 -16.11 27.64
CA TYR A 76 -11.30 -15.56 28.59
C TYR A 76 -10.31 -14.69 27.83
N CYS A 77 -9.92 -13.57 28.43
CA CYS A 77 -8.83 -12.74 27.91
C CYS A 77 -8.12 -12.02 29.05
N ASP A 78 -6.84 -11.76 28.85
CA ASP A 78 -6.02 -10.94 29.73
C ASP A 78 -5.19 -9.96 28.90
N ASP A 79 -5.45 -8.65 29.11
CA ASP A 79 -4.87 -7.51 28.37
C ASP A 79 -4.80 -7.70 26.84
N LEU A 80 -5.85 -8.32 26.28
CA LEU A 80 -5.91 -8.72 24.88
C LEU A 80 -6.16 -7.50 23.98
N GLN A 81 -5.18 -7.21 23.13
CA GLN A 81 -5.30 -6.19 22.09
C GLN A 81 -5.11 -6.82 20.72
N ILE A 82 -5.97 -6.43 19.79
CA ILE A 82 -6.03 -7.02 18.46
C ILE A 82 -6.06 -5.90 17.43
N GLU A 83 -5.21 -6.04 16.42
CA GLU A 83 -5.23 -5.19 15.23
C GLU A 83 -6.29 -5.69 14.25
N THR A 84 -7.24 -4.80 13.92
CA THR A 84 -8.38 -5.08 13.03
C THR A 84 -8.31 -4.31 11.71
N SER A 85 -7.10 -3.97 11.26
CA SER A 85 -6.85 -3.09 10.11
C SER A 85 -7.52 -3.53 8.81
N TRP A 86 -7.64 -4.83 8.55
CA TRP A 86 -8.35 -5.32 7.36
C TRP A 86 -9.88 -5.13 7.44
N LEU A 87 -10.46 -5.04 8.65
CA LEU A 87 -11.89 -4.90 8.89
C LEU A 87 -12.30 -3.43 9.06
N SER A 88 -11.56 -2.68 9.88
CA SER A 88 -11.87 -1.28 10.21
C SER A 88 -11.15 -0.26 9.31
N GLY A 89 -10.07 -0.67 8.65
CA GLY A 89 -9.16 0.24 7.94
C GLY A 89 -8.21 1.01 8.87
N GLU A 90 -8.33 0.84 10.19
CA GLU A 90 -7.53 1.54 11.20
C GLU A 90 -6.45 0.61 11.78
N VAL A 91 -5.24 1.14 11.96
CA VAL A 91 -4.07 0.36 12.43
C VAL A 91 -3.99 0.32 13.96
N GLU A 92 -4.73 1.18 14.66
CA GLU A 92 -4.71 1.22 16.11
C GLU A 92 -5.30 -0.07 16.72
N PRO A 93 -4.55 -0.81 17.56
CA PRO A 93 -5.06 -2.01 18.20
C PRO A 93 -6.21 -1.69 19.15
N LEU A 94 -7.27 -2.49 19.08
CA LEU A 94 -8.44 -2.33 19.93
C LEU A 94 -8.39 -3.32 21.10
N PRO A 95 -8.83 -2.91 22.30
CA PRO A 95 -8.95 -3.82 23.43
C PRO A 95 -10.17 -4.74 23.26
N TYR A 96 -9.99 -6.00 23.60
CA TYR A 96 -11.04 -7.02 23.60
C TYR A 96 -11.30 -7.54 25.03
N THR A 97 -12.54 -7.93 25.30
CA THR A 97 -13.02 -8.41 26.60
C THR A 97 -13.81 -9.72 26.45
N ASP A 98 -13.82 -10.56 27.48
CA ASP A 98 -14.63 -11.77 27.56
C ASP A 98 -16.09 -11.48 27.96
N GLU A 99 -16.35 -10.30 28.52
CA GLU A 99 -17.68 -9.84 28.95
C GLU A 99 -18.74 -9.92 27.83
N PRO A 100 -20.01 -10.20 28.18
CA PRO A 100 -21.09 -10.18 27.19
C PRO A 100 -21.26 -8.77 26.62
N ALA A 101 -21.38 -8.67 25.30
CA ALA A 101 -21.68 -7.42 24.64
C ALA A 101 -23.10 -6.96 25.00
N THR A 102 -23.27 -5.64 25.12
CA THR A 102 -24.57 -4.99 25.32
C THR A 102 -25.45 -5.14 24.07
N GLU A 103 -26.78 -5.26 24.24
CA GLU A 103 -27.73 -5.46 23.13
C GLU A 103 -27.69 -4.36 22.06
N ASP A 104 -27.26 -3.14 22.43
CA ASP A 104 -27.19 -1.99 21.52
C ASP A 104 -26.01 -2.04 20.53
N LYS A 105 -25.03 -2.92 20.73
CA LYS A 105 -23.80 -2.96 19.91
C LYS A 105 -23.93 -3.97 18.77
N GLY A 106 -23.57 -3.54 17.56
CA GLY A 106 -23.43 -4.45 16.42
C GLY A 106 -22.31 -5.47 16.62
N VAL A 107 -22.36 -6.59 15.89
CA VAL A 107 -21.35 -7.67 15.99
C VAL A 107 -19.92 -7.16 15.73
N PHE A 108 -19.75 -6.23 14.79
CA PHE A 108 -18.42 -5.66 14.47
C PHE A 108 -17.89 -4.66 15.49
N GLU A 109 -18.77 -4.09 16.32
CA GLU A 109 -18.41 -3.20 17.43
C GLU A 109 -18.25 -3.96 18.75
N SER A 110 -18.68 -5.23 18.78
CA SER A 110 -18.56 -6.08 19.96
C SER A 110 -17.09 -6.43 20.22
N GLN A 111 -16.64 -6.14 21.43
CA GLN A 111 -15.26 -6.42 21.87
C GLN A 111 -15.05 -7.86 22.33
N ASN A 112 -16.03 -8.72 22.10
CA ASN A 112 -16.09 -10.05 22.67
C ASN A 112 -16.12 -11.15 21.60
N VAL A 113 -16.19 -10.76 20.32
CA VAL A 113 -16.07 -11.61 19.14
C VAL A 113 -14.86 -11.16 18.33
N VAL A 114 -13.97 -12.09 18.01
CA VAL A 114 -12.78 -11.86 17.20
C VAL A 114 -12.94 -12.49 15.82
N PHE A 115 -12.33 -11.88 14.81
CA PHE A 115 -12.51 -12.26 13.41
C PHE A 115 -11.26 -12.86 12.80
N SER A 116 -11.45 -13.81 11.88
CA SER A 116 -10.39 -14.46 11.12
C SER A 116 -9.52 -13.44 10.38
N GLY A 117 -8.20 -13.59 10.45
CA GLY A 117 -7.24 -12.73 9.75
C GLY A 117 -6.77 -11.49 10.53
N CYS A 118 -7.41 -11.17 11.65
CA CYS A 118 -6.88 -10.17 12.59
C CYS A 118 -5.59 -10.67 13.27
N SER A 119 -4.76 -9.76 13.77
CA SER A 119 -3.49 -10.09 14.42
C SER A 119 -3.53 -9.69 15.90
N VAL A 120 -3.04 -10.56 16.79
CA VAL A 120 -2.95 -10.25 18.22
C VAL A 120 -1.67 -9.45 18.47
N THR A 121 -1.80 -8.25 19.05
CA THR A 121 -0.68 -7.34 19.31
C THR A 121 -0.17 -7.42 20.75
N SER A 122 -1.05 -7.72 21.71
CA SER A 122 -0.68 -7.93 23.10
C SER A 122 -1.70 -8.82 23.81
N GLY A 123 -1.30 -9.33 24.97
CA GLY A 123 -2.14 -10.17 25.81
C GLY A 123 -2.31 -11.58 25.26
N HIS A 124 -3.26 -12.28 25.84
CA HIS A 124 -3.62 -13.64 25.45
C HIS A 124 -5.09 -13.91 25.77
N GLY A 125 -5.65 -14.95 25.17
CA GLY A 125 -7.05 -15.28 25.36
C GLY A 125 -7.41 -16.68 24.92
N LEU A 126 -8.60 -17.09 25.31
CA LEU A 126 -9.25 -18.33 24.91
C LEU A 126 -10.54 -17.98 24.18
N GLY A 127 -10.72 -18.50 22.97
CA GLY A 127 -11.92 -18.29 22.16
C GLY A 127 -12.60 -19.61 21.77
N LEU A 128 -13.93 -19.58 21.68
CA LEU A 128 -14.74 -20.65 21.09
C LEU A 128 -14.98 -20.34 19.61
N VAL A 129 -14.64 -21.27 18.73
CA VAL A 129 -14.86 -21.12 17.29
C VAL A 129 -16.35 -21.13 16.95
N ILE A 130 -16.82 -20.05 16.31
CA ILE A 130 -18.22 -19.88 15.88
C ILE A 130 -18.39 -20.04 14.37
N ARG A 131 -17.40 -19.66 13.56
CA ARG A 131 -17.42 -19.80 12.09
C ARG A 131 -16.03 -20.12 11.55
N ILE A 132 -15.97 -20.92 10.50
CA ILE A 132 -14.73 -21.39 9.86
C ILE A 132 -14.80 -21.23 8.33
N GLY A 133 -13.64 -21.17 7.68
CA GLY A 133 -13.51 -21.13 6.22
C GLY A 133 -14.34 -20.01 5.57
N ASN A 134 -15.07 -20.35 4.50
CA ASN A 134 -15.89 -19.41 3.74
C ASN A 134 -17.06 -18.82 4.55
N SER A 135 -17.46 -19.46 5.65
CA SER A 135 -18.51 -18.92 6.52
C SER A 135 -18.02 -17.83 7.47
N THR A 136 -16.70 -17.64 7.62
CA THR A 136 -16.15 -16.50 8.37
C THR A 136 -16.48 -15.18 7.68
N VAL A 137 -16.39 -14.06 8.41
CA VAL A 137 -16.55 -12.71 7.82
C VAL A 137 -15.55 -12.50 6.69
N LEU A 138 -14.27 -12.78 6.93
CA LEU A 138 -13.22 -12.63 5.93
C LEU A 138 -13.42 -13.60 4.74
N GLY A 139 -13.78 -14.85 5.02
CA GLY A 139 -14.03 -15.86 3.99
C GLY A 139 -15.20 -15.47 3.08
N ASN A 140 -16.29 -14.98 3.65
CA ASN A 140 -17.45 -14.52 2.90
C ASN A 140 -17.12 -13.28 2.06
N LEU A 141 -16.33 -12.34 2.59
CA LEU A 141 -15.85 -11.18 1.83
C LEU A 141 -14.99 -11.62 0.63
N VAL A 142 -14.04 -12.52 0.85
CA VAL A 142 -13.21 -13.07 -0.24
C VAL A 142 -14.07 -13.81 -1.27
N GLU A 143 -15.10 -14.53 -0.84
CA GLU A 143 -16.05 -15.21 -1.73
C GLU A 143 -16.85 -14.21 -2.58
N ILE A 144 -17.36 -13.13 -1.98
CA ILE A 144 -18.08 -12.07 -2.70
C ILE A 144 -17.15 -11.38 -3.70
N THR A 145 -15.94 -11.00 -3.30
CA THR A 145 -14.96 -10.33 -4.18
C THR A 145 -14.43 -11.24 -5.29
N SER A 146 -14.25 -12.53 -5.03
CA SER A 146 -13.76 -13.48 -6.04
C SER A 146 -14.84 -13.91 -7.04
N LYS A 147 -16.12 -13.94 -6.61
CA LYS A 147 -17.27 -14.22 -7.50
C LYS A 147 -17.65 -13.06 -8.41
N GLU A 148 -17.12 -11.86 -8.15
CA GLU A 148 -17.35 -10.71 -9.01
C GLU A 148 -16.68 -10.95 -10.36
N LYS A 149 -17.50 -11.26 -11.37
CA LYS A 149 -17.03 -11.48 -12.74
C LYS A 149 -16.30 -10.22 -13.20
N SER A 150 -15.07 -10.38 -13.71
CA SER A 150 -14.33 -9.27 -14.34
C SER A 150 -15.25 -8.60 -15.36
N HIS A 151 -15.66 -7.38 -15.06
CA HIS A 151 -16.41 -6.57 -16.02
C HIS A 151 -15.52 -6.39 -17.26
N LYS A 152 -16.10 -6.54 -18.45
CA LYS A 152 -15.37 -6.27 -19.69
C LYS A 152 -15.10 -4.77 -19.74
N ALA A 153 -13.88 -4.38 -20.10
CA ALA A 153 -13.56 -2.96 -20.18
C ALA A 153 -14.43 -2.28 -21.25
N PRO A 154 -14.82 -1.00 -21.07
CA PRO A 154 -15.65 -0.28 -22.05
C PRO A 154 -15.08 -0.37 -23.48
N LEU A 155 -13.77 -0.15 -23.66
CA LEU A 155 -13.11 -0.32 -24.95
C LEU A 155 -13.26 -1.75 -25.54
N GLN A 156 -13.26 -2.80 -24.72
CA GLN A 156 -13.49 -4.17 -25.22
C GLN A 156 -14.93 -4.34 -25.70
N ILE A 157 -15.90 -3.73 -25.04
CA ILE A 157 -17.32 -3.76 -25.42
C ILE A 157 -17.50 -3.03 -26.75
N GLU A 158 -16.91 -1.84 -26.90
CA GLU A 158 -16.95 -1.07 -28.13
C GLU A 158 -16.23 -1.77 -29.27
N HIS A 159 -15.04 -2.32 -29.02
CA HIS A 159 -14.32 -3.15 -29.98
C HIS A 159 -15.18 -4.33 -30.46
N HIS A 160 -15.84 -5.04 -29.54
CA HIS A 160 -16.71 -6.15 -29.91
C HIS A 160 -17.90 -5.70 -30.77
N ARG A 161 -18.55 -4.59 -30.42
CA ARG A 161 -19.65 -4.00 -31.22
C ARG A 161 -19.16 -3.58 -32.62
N PHE A 162 -17.98 -2.99 -32.70
CA PHE A 162 -17.36 -2.59 -33.96
C PHE A 162 -17.02 -3.78 -34.85
N VAL A 163 -16.43 -4.84 -34.28
CA VAL A 163 -16.13 -6.09 -34.99
C VAL A 163 -17.42 -6.75 -35.49
N LEU A 164 -18.49 -6.77 -34.70
CA LEU A 164 -19.79 -7.29 -35.14
C LEU A 164 -20.38 -6.46 -36.28
N PHE A 165 -20.33 -5.14 -36.19
CA PHE A 165 -20.81 -4.25 -37.24
C PHE A 165 -20.07 -4.46 -38.57
N ILE A 166 -18.74 -4.54 -38.54
CA ILE A 166 -17.93 -4.84 -39.73
C ILE A 166 -18.20 -6.25 -40.25
N SER A 167 -18.32 -7.25 -39.37
CA SER A 167 -18.56 -8.64 -39.80
C SER A 167 -19.91 -8.78 -40.52
N ILE A 168 -20.96 -8.14 -39.98
CA ILE A 168 -22.30 -8.17 -40.60
C ILE A 168 -22.28 -7.44 -41.94
N SER A 169 -21.70 -6.23 -42.01
CA SER A 169 -21.60 -5.47 -43.26
C SER A 169 -20.75 -6.19 -44.32
N ALA A 170 -19.63 -6.81 -43.93
CA ALA A 170 -18.79 -7.60 -44.82
C ALA A 170 -19.55 -8.77 -45.46
N ILE A 171 -20.35 -9.50 -44.68
CA ILE A 171 -21.17 -10.61 -45.19
C ILE A 171 -22.21 -10.10 -46.19
N ILE A 172 -22.87 -8.98 -45.89
CA ILE A 172 -23.87 -8.39 -46.80
C ILE A 172 -23.21 -8.00 -48.13
N VAL A 173 -22.10 -7.26 -48.10
CA VAL A 173 -21.40 -6.80 -49.30
C VAL A 173 -20.83 -7.98 -50.11
N ALA A 174 -20.23 -8.96 -49.44
CA ALA A 174 -19.72 -10.17 -50.09
C ALA A 174 -20.84 -10.97 -50.77
N THR A 175 -22.01 -11.10 -50.12
CA THR A 175 -23.17 -11.81 -50.68
C THR A 175 -23.73 -11.07 -51.90
N VAL A 176 -23.85 -9.74 -51.83
CA VAL A 176 -24.31 -8.91 -52.96
C VAL A 176 -23.33 -8.98 -54.13
N SER A 177 -22.03 -8.87 -53.86
CA SER A 177 -20.98 -8.97 -54.89
C SER A 177 -20.98 -10.35 -55.57
N PHE A 178 -21.13 -11.42 -54.78
CA PHE A 178 -21.25 -12.78 -55.32
C PHE A 178 -22.48 -12.94 -56.21
N LEU A 179 -23.65 -12.44 -55.77
CA LEU A 179 -24.88 -12.56 -56.54
C LEU A 179 -24.81 -11.76 -57.86
N LEU A 180 -24.26 -10.55 -57.80
CA LEU A 180 -24.02 -9.73 -59.00
C LEU A 180 -23.03 -10.41 -59.96
N GLY A 181 -21.97 -11.01 -59.42
CA GLY A 181 -21.01 -11.81 -60.18
C GLY A 181 -21.66 -13.01 -60.87
N LEU A 182 -22.58 -13.72 -60.20
CA LEU A 182 -23.29 -14.85 -60.81
C LEU A 182 -24.17 -14.40 -61.99
N ILE A 183 -24.87 -13.28 -61.83
CA ILE A 183 -25.73 -12.68 -62.87
C ILE A 183 -24.88 -12.28 -64.09
N LEU A 184 -23.75 -11.60 -63.88
CA LEU A 184 -22.85 -11.15 -64.96
C LEU A 184 -22.17 -12.31 -65.71
N THR A 185 -21.90 -13.41 -65.02
CA THR A 185 -21.17 -14.56 -65.60
C THR A 185 -22.11 -15.65 -66.16
N ASN A 186 -23.43 -15.38 -66.21
CA ASN A 186 -24.46 -16.32 -66.65
C ASN A 186 -24.32 -17.72 -66.01
N PHE A 187 -24.00 -17.79 -64.72
CA PHE A 187 -23.82 -19.05 -63.96
C PHE A 187 -22.75 -20.03 -64.50
N SER A 188 -21.91 -19.62 -65.46
CA SER A 188 -20.93 -20.53 -66.10
C SER A 188 -19.75 -20.92 -65.21
N HIS A 189 -19.34 -20.04 -64.28
CA HIS A 189 -18.17 -20.26 -63.43
C HIS A 189 -18.44 -19.94 -61.94
N ILE A 190 -19.34 -20.71 -61.32
CA ILE A 190 -19.76 -20.53 -59.92
C ILE A 190 -18.58 -20.55 -58.94
N LEU A 191 -17.62 -21.47 -59.13
CA LEU A 191 -16.49 -21.64 -58.19
C LEU A 191 -15.53 -20.45 -58.22
N SER A 192 -15.19 -19.92 -59.40
CA SER A 192 -14.30 -18.76 -59.50
C SER A 192 -14.98 -17.48 -59.01
N THR A 193 -16.27 -17.32 -59.29
CA THR A 193 -17.08 -16.20 -58.78
C THR A 193 -17.25 -16.26 -57.26
N PHE A 194 -17.36 -17.45 -56.67
CA PHE A 194 -17.39 -17.62 -55.21
C PHE A 194 -16.06 -17.22 -54.57
N VAL A 195 -14.94 -17.71 -55.11
CA VAL A 195 -13.62 -17.36 -54.59
C VAL A 195 -13.36 -15.86 -54.74
N ASN A 196 -13.59 -15.28 -55.92
CA ASN A 196 -13.25 -13.88 -56.18
C ASN A 196 -14.27 -12.87 -55.62
N GLY A 197 -15.56 -13.17 -55.71
CA GLY A 197 -16.64 -12.26 -55.31
C GLY A 197 -17.05 -12.37 -53.84
N PHE A 198 -16.92 -13.55 -53.23
CA PHE A 198 -17.27 -13.75 -51.82
C PHE A 198 -16.03 -13.81 -50.93
N LEU A 199 -15.12 -14.75 -51.16
CA LEU A 199 -14.01 -15.02 -50.24
C LEU A 199 -12.99 -13.87 -50.17
N ILE A 200 -12.56 -13.34 -51.32
CA ILE A 200 -11.60 -12.22 -51.36
C ILE A 200 -12.20 -10.96 -50.73
N VAL A 201 -13.45 -10.64 -51.06
CA VAL A 201 -14.15 -9.47 -50.51
C VAL A 201 -14.32 -9.60 -49.00
N LEU A 202 -14.72 -10.77 -48.50
CA LEU A 202 -14.88 -11.02 -47.07
C LEU A 202 -13.54 -10.86 -46.33
N VAL A 203 -12.46 -11.46 -46.82
CA VAL A 203 -11.13 -11.34 -46.20
C VAL A 203 -10.62 -9.88 -46.22
N ALA A 204 -10.89 -9.13 -47.29
CA ALA A 204 -10.48 -7.74 -47.42
C ALA A 204 -11.15 -6.81 -46.40
N TRP A 205 -12.38 -7.13 -45.98
CA TRP A 205 -13.13 -6.35 -45.00
C TRP A 205 -12.73 -6.61 -43.54
N VAL A 206 -12.09 -7.74 -43.22
CA VAL A 206 -11.70 -8.09 -41.85
C VAL A 206 -10.49 -7.23 -41.42
N PRO A 207 -10.62 -6.37 -40.38
CA PRO A 207 -9.54 -5.50 -39.94
C PRO A 207 -8.57 -6.27 -39.03
N GLN A 208 -7.72 -7.09 -39.64
CA GLN A 208 -6.77 -7.98 -38.94
C GLN A 208 -5.76 -7.23 -38.04
N GLY A 209 -5.45 -5.97 -38.34
CA GLY A 209 -4.49 -5.16 -37.58
C GLY A 209 -5.06 -4.41 -36.37
N LEU A 210 -6.38 -4.29 -36.26
CA LEU A 210 -7.00 -3.38 -35.29
C LEU A 210 -6.79 -3.79 -33.81
N PRO A 211 -6.89 -5.07 -33.43
CA PRO A 211 -6.59 -5.47 -32.05
C PRO A 211 -5.13 -5.19 -31.66
N VAL A 212 -4.21 -5.30 -32.62
CA VAL A 212 -2.77 -5.07 -32.40
C VAL A 212 -2.50 -3.59 -32.20
N THR A 213 -3.09 -2.71 -33.02
CA THR A 213 -2.91 -1.26 -32.88
C THR A 213 -3.50 -0.72 -31.58
N LEU A 214 -4.69 -1.19 -31.17
CA LEU A 214 -5.29 -0.82 -29.88
C LEU A 214 -4.40 -1.23 -28.70
N THR A 215 -3.89 -2.47 -28.72
CA THR A 215 -2.97 -2.96 -27.67
C THR A 215 -1.69 -2.12 -27.62
N ALA A 216 -1.12 -1.77 -28.78
CA ALA A 216 0.08 -0.94 -28.86
C ALA A 216 -0.16 0.48 -28.32
N GLN A 217 -1.31 1.09 -28.63
CA GLN A 217 -1.71 2.40 -28.10
C GLN A 217 -1.84 2.37 -26.58
N LEU A 218 -2.56 1.39 -26.01
CA LEU A 218 -2.69 1.22 -24.56
C LEU A 218 -1.34 1.00 -23.88
N LEU A 219 -0.43 0.25 -24.51
CA LEU A 219 0.93 0.04 -23.99
C LEU A 219 1.75 1.34 -23.94
N ILE A 220 1.61 2.20 -24.95
CA ILE A 220 2.26 3.52 -24.96
C ILE A 220 1.72 4.38 -23.80
N VAL A 221 0.41 4.37 -23.58
CA VAL A 221 -0.24 5.10 -22.47
C VAL A 221 0.25 4.55 -21.12
N ALA A 222 0.25 3.24 -20.93
CA ALA A 222 0.73 2.59 -19.70
C ALA A 222 2.20 2.95 -19.41
N ARG A 223 3.06 2.97 -20.43
CA ARG A 223 4.47 3.40 -20.29
C ARG A 223 4.61 4.87 -19.92
N ARG A 224 3.73 5.75 -20.44
CA ARG A 224 3.72 7.17 -20.06
C ARG A 224 3.28 7.34 -18.61
N LEU A 225 2.24 6.64 -18.18
CA LEU A 225 1.75 6.64 -16.79
C LEU A 225 2.80 6.12 -15.81
N ALA A 226 3.55 5.08 -16.18
CA ALA A 226 4.62 4.53 -15.35
C ALA A 226 5.74 5.54 -15.06
N LYS A 227 6.02 6.48 -15.98
CA LYS A 227 6.98 7.57 -15.73
C LYS A 227 6.54 8.54 -14.63
N PHE A 228 5.24 8.61 -14.36
CA PHE A 228 4.65 9.38 -13.25
C PHE A 228 4.45 8.52 -11.99
N GLY A 229 4.99 7.30 -11.94
CA GLY A 229 4.83 6.40 -10.79
C GLY A 229 3.50 5.63 -10.74
N MET A 230 2.68 5.70 -11.79
CA MET A 230 1.42 4.95 -11.89
C MET A 230 1.63 3.65 -12.66
N TYR A 231 1.49 2.51 -11.98
CA TYR A 231 1.69 1.19 -12.57
C TYR A 231 0.34 0.50 -12.81
N LEU A 232 0.06 0.17 -14.07
CA LEU A 232 -1.16 -0.54 -14.46
C LEU A 232 -0.92 -2.05 -14.50
N LYS A 233 -1.67 -2.81 -13.68
CA LYS A 233 -1.64 -4.28 -13.70
C LYS A 233 -2.30 -4.86 -14.97
N ARG A 234 -3.32 -4.18 -15.50
CA ARG A 234 -4.00 -4.50 -16.77
C ARG A 234 -4.00 -3.27 -17.66
N LEU A 235 -3.66 -3.42 -18.93
CA LEU A 235 -3.63 -2.31 -19.91
C LEU A 235 -5.00 -1.65 -20.09
N GLU A 236 -6.07 -2.45 -20.01
CA GLU A 236 -7.46 -2.00 -20.11
C GLU A 236 -7.87 -1.00 -19.03
N CYS A 237 -7.20 -0.98 -17.87
CA CYS A 237 -7.48 -0.01 -16.81
C CYS A 237 -7.19 1.44 -17.25
N ALA A 238 -6.28 1.64 -18.22
CA ALA A 238 -5.99 2.98 -18.75
C ALA A 238 -7.23 3.63 -19.36
N ASP A 239 -8.04 2.85 -20.08
CA ASP A 239 -9.28 3.30 -20.69
C ASP A 239 -10.36 3.57 -19.63
N THR A 240 -10.52 2.64 -18.68
CA THR A 240 -11.50 2.78 -17.59
C THR A 240 -11.25 4.05 -16.79
N LEU A 241 -9.98 4.36 -16.47
CA LEU A 241 -9.61 5.61 -15.78
C LEU A 241 -9.98 6.86 -16.58
N GLY A 242 -9.89 6.81 -17.91
CA GLY A 242 -10.25 7.94 -18.78
C GLY A 242 -11.74 8.25 -18.81
N ILE A 243 -12.59 7.24 -18.60
CA ILE A 243 -14.07 7.36 -18.66
C ILE A 243 -14.69 7.39 -17.25
N THR A 244 -13.88 7.23 -16.20
CA THR A 244 -14.37 7.20 -14.80
C THR A 244 -15.05 8.53 -14.45
N SER A 245 -16.34 8.48 -14.10
CA SER A 245 -17.14 9.65 -13.70
C SER A 245 -17.26 9.81 -12.18
N ILE A 246 -17.20 8.69 -11.45
CA ILE A 246 -17.30 8.66 -9.99
C ILE A 246 -16.06 7.97 -9.46
N LEU A 247 -15.33 8.69 -8.61
CA LEU A 247 -14.17 8.16 -7.91
C LEU A 247 -14.57 7.89 -6.44
N MET A 248 -14.62 6.61 -6.07
CA MET A 248 -14.78 6.19 -4.68
C MET A 248 -13.38 5.98 -4.10
N VAL A 249 -13.02 6.77 -3.08
CA VAL A 249 -11.68 6.75 -2.48
C VAL A 249 -11.81 6.39 -1.02
N ASP A 250 -10.98 5.45 -0.57
CA ASP A 250 -10.83 5.18 0.85
C ASP A 250 -10.12 6.36 1.55
N LYS A 251 -10.42 6.59 2.82
CA LYS A 251 -9.76 7.66 3.58
C LYS A 251 -8.37 7.22 4.00
N THR A 252 -8.29 6.12 4.74
CA THR A 252 -7.08 5.73 5.46
C THR A 252 -6.10 5.06 4.51
N GLY A 253 -4.87 5.57 4.42
CA GLY A 253 -3.83 5.05 3.52
C GLY A 253 -3.96 5.46 2.05
N VAL A 254 -5.06 6.11 1.63
CA VAL A 254 -5.23 6.66 0.28
C VAL A 254 -5.30 8.19 0.30
N LEU A 255 -6.30 8.78 0.97
CA LEU A 255 -6.36 10.24 1.16
C LEU A 255 -5.41 10.71 2.27
N THR A 256 -5.22 9.87 3.29
CA THR A 256 -4.32 10.13 4.40
C THR A 256 -3.06 9.28 4.30
N GLN A 257 -1.96 9.75 4.89
CA GLN A 257 -0.68 9.02 4.90
C GLN A 257 -0.63 7.89 5.93
N ASN A 258 -1.74 7.61 6.63
CA ASN A 258 -1.81 6.66 7.74
C ASN A 258 -0.66 6.83 8.76
N ASP A 259 -0.26 8.08 8.98
CA ASP A 259 0.82 8.50 9.89
C ASP A 259 0.25 9.61 10.75
N LEU A 260 0.07 9.32 12.03
CA LEU A 260 -0.51 10.26 12.99
C LEU A 260 0.47 11.41 13.21
N ARG A 261 -0.04 12.65 13.17
CA ARG A 261 0.78 13.86 13.32
C ARG A 261 0.08 14.90 14.18
N VAL A 262 0.87 15.64 14.95
CA VAL A 262 0.41 16.83 15.67
C VAL A 262 0.02 17.89 14.64
N THR A 263 -1.22 18.38 14.70
CA THR A 263 -1.74 19.40 13.77
C THR A 263 -1.70 20.79 14.38
N ASP A 264 -2.13 20.91 15.63
CA ASP A 264 -2.36 22.18 16.32
C ASP A 264 -1.96 22.07 17.79
N LEU A 265 -1.35 23.13 18.31
CA LEU A 265 -0.99 23.28 19.70
C LEU A 265 -1.83 24.41 20.29
N TRP A 266 -2.36 24.18 21.48
CA TRP A 266 -3.24 25.11 22.16
C TRP A 266 -2.56 25.58 23.46
N THR A 267 -2.40 26.89 23.60
CA THR A 267 -1.95 27.53 24.84
C THR A 267 -3.05 28.44 25.37
N LEU A 268 -2.84 29.02 26.56
CA LEU A 268 -3.87 29.82 27.25
C LEU A 268 -4.39 31.00 26.41
N GLU A 269 -3.56 31.55 25.53
CA GLU A 269 -3.84 32.77 24.78
C GLU A 269 -4.06 32.53 23.29
N ASN A 270 -3.47 31.48 22.70
CA ASN A 270 -3.48 31.26 21.25
C ASN A 270 -3.51 29.78 20.86
N SER A 271 -4.10 29.50 19.70
CA SER A 271 -3.90 28.23 18.99
C SER A 271 -2.92 28.45 17.84
N VAL A 272 -1.94 27.57 17.71
CA VAL A 272 -0.91 27.66 16.66
C VAL A 272 -0.83 26.33 15.93
N SER A 273 -0.86 26.37 14.60
CA SER A 273 -0.69 25.17 13.79
C SER A 273 0.77 24.69 13.84
N ALA A 274 0.95 23.39 14.08
CA ALA A 274 2.25 22.72 14.16
C ALA A 274 3.10 22.94 12.90
N LYS A 275 2.46 23.01 11.72
CA LYS A 275 3.16 23.26 10.45
C LYS A 275 3.88 24.59 10.43
N THR A 276 3.21 25.65 10.92
CA THR A 276 3.77 27.00 10.98
C THR A 276 5.01 27.06 11.86
N ILE A 277 5.02 26.31 12.97
CA ILE A 277 6.16 26.21 13.90
C ILE A 277 7.35 25.51 13.24
N ILE A 278 7.10 24.42 12.54
CA ILE A 278 8.16 23.67 11.83
C ILE A 278 8.75 24.55 10.70
N GLU A 279 7.90 25.23 9.93
CA GLU A 279 8.35 26.10 8.84
C GLU A 279 9.12 27.34 9.34
N SER A 280 8.70 27.96 10.44
CA SER A 280 9.41 29.10 11.02
C SER A 280 10.78 28.68 11.58
N HIS A 281 10.87 27.52 12.22
CA HIS A 281 12.12 26.97 12.70
C HIS A 281 13.06 26.58 11.55
N GLN A 282 12.54 26.01 10.45
CA GLN A 282 13.38 25.69 9.29
C GLN A 282 13.97 26.96 8.65
N LYS A 283 13.17 28.01 8.51
CA LYS A 283 13.62 29.31 7.98
C LYS A 283 14.70 29.96 8.87
N SER A 284 14.59 29.86 10.20
CA SER A 284 15.58 30.42 11.12
C SER A 284 16.93 29.68 11.05
N LEU A 285 16.90 28.35 10.86
CA LEU A 285 18.10 27.54 10.65
C LEU A 285 18.79 27.85 9.31
N GLU A 286 18.02 28.10 8.25
CA GLU A 286 18.56 28.49 6.94
C GLU A 286 19.20 29.88 6.96
N THR A 287 18.59 30.84 7.65
CA THR A 287 19.17 32.19 7.81
C THR A 287 20.43 32.17 8.66
N SER A 288 20.47 31.38 9.74
CA SER A 288 21.65 31.24 10.62
C SER A 288 22.87 30.63 9.90
N ASN A 289 22.64 29.71 8.96
CA ASN A 289 23.71 29.09 8.18
C ASN A 289 24.23 29.98 7.03
N SER A 290 23.52 31.08 6.71
CA SER A 290 23.90 32.00 5.64
C SER A 290 24.73 33.21 6.11
N SER A 291 24.90 33.41 7.42
CA SER A 291 25.61 34.55 8.00
C SER A 291 26.94 34.16 8.68
N GLU A 292 27.93 33.74 7.89
CA GLU A 292 29.34 34.01 8.20
C GLU A 292 29.67 35.43 7.71
N ASN A 293 29.30 36.47 8.46
CA ASN A 293 30.02 37.76 8.58
C ASN A 293 29.22 38.78 9.41
N ASN A 294 29.78 39.11 10.58
CA ASN A 294 29.58 40.23 11.51
C ASN A 294 28.27 41.07 11.53
N PRO A 295 27.71 41.33 12.75
CA PRO A 295 26.45 42.01 12.91
C PRO A 295 26.60 43.55 12.81
N LYS A 296 25.74 44.18 12.01
CA LYS A 296 25.31 45.57 12.21
C LYS A 296 23.80 45.61 12.11
N TYR A 297 23.16 45.59 13.28
CA TYR A 297 21.74 45.84 13.40
C TYR A 297 21.46 47.32 13.13
N HIS A 298 20.70 47.57 12.07
CA HIS A 298 19.68 48.60 12.03
C HIS A 298 18.70 48.17 10.93
N ILE A 299 17.44 47.93 11.32
CA ILE A 299 16.24 48.42 10.64
C ILE A 299 15.09 48.29 11.63
N SER A 300 14.53 49.47 11.89
CA SER A 300 13.26 49.76 12.52
C SER A 300 12.08 49.24 11.70
N ASP A 301 11.06 48.79 12.43
CA ASP A 301 9.64 48.80 12.11
C ASP A 301 9.13 48.00 10.90
N GLY A 302 8.41 46.92 11.22
CA GLY A 302 7.47 46.27 10.31
C GLY A 302 7.19 44.81 10.62
N ASN A 303 6.51 44.51 11.73
CA ASN A 303 5.86 43.23 12.05
C ASN A 303 6.74 41.97 12.08
N CYS A 304 7.56 41.84 13.14
CA CYS A 304 7.98 40.54 13.69
C CYS A 304 8.13 40.67 15.22
N ASN A 305 7.05 41.04 15.92
CA ASN A 305 6.97 41.08 17.39
C ASN A 305 5.78 40.25 17.91
N LEU A 306 5.64 39.03 17.40
CA LEU A 306 5.08 37.92 18.16
C LEU A 306 6.20 36.89 18.23
N ILE A 307 6.36 36.17 19.36
CA ILE A 307 7.44 35.19 19.63
C ILE A 307 8.63 35.80 20.41
N SER A 308 8.35 36.31 21.61
CA SER A 308 9.41 36.51 22.63
C SER A 308 8.94 36.35 24.08
N GLY A 309 7.62 36.40 24.34
CA GLY A 309 7.02 35.98 25.63
C GLY A 309 6.26 34.65 25.58
N VAL A 310 5.99 34.17 24.36
CA VAL A 310 5.20 32.95 24.09
C VAL A 310 6.10 31.71 24.01
N ASP A 311 7.41 31.90 23.80
CA ASP A 311 8.42 30.84 23.72
C ASP A 311 8.57 30.03 25.00
N ASP A 312 8.38 30.63 26.18
CA ASP A 312 8.54 29.93 27.45
C ASP A 312 7.45 28.87 27.64
N ILE A 313 6.19 29.20 27.34
CA ILE A 313 5.07 28.25 27.48
C ILE A 313 5.16 27.14 26.44
N PHE A 314 5.50 27.47 25.20
CA PHE A 314 5.72 26.46 24.16
C PHE A 314 6.94 25.58 24.45
N GLY A 315 8.02 26.17 24.97
CA GLY A 315 9.22 25.44 25.40
C GLY A 315 8.91 24.46 26.54
N ILE A 316 8.11 24.86 27.52
CA ILE A 316 7.62 23.96 28.58
C ILE A 316 6.76 22.84 27.98
N LEU A 317 5.83 23.18 27.07
CA LEU A 317 4.96 22.19 26.44
C LEU A 317 5.76 21.15 25.63
N ILE A 318 6.73 21.59 24.84
CA ILE A 318 7.65 20.72 24.09
C ILE A 318 8.46 19.82 25.04
N THR A 319 8.92 20.39 26.17
CA THR A 319 9.65 19.64 27.20
C THR A 319 8.75 18.55 27.79
N VAL A 320 7.51 18.87 28.16
CA VAL A 320 6.53 17.90 28.67
C VAL A 320 6.21 16.82 27.64
N MET A 321 6.01 17.18 26.37
CA MET A 321 5.79 16.22 25.27
C MET A 321 6.97 15.26 25.08
N SER A 322 8.20 15.70 25.34
CA SER A 322 9.41 14.88 25.20
C SER A 322 9.55 13.88 26.35
N ILE A 323 9.25 14.36 27.55
CA ILE A 323 9.50 13.69 28.83
C ILE A 323 8.41 12.69 29.18
N CYS A 324 7.15 13.08 29.01
CA CYS A 324 5.99 12.27 29.40
C CYS A 324 5.58 11.34 28.26
N ASP A 325 6.56 10.65 27.67
CA ASP A 325 6.40 9.87 26.45
C ASP A 325 7.31 8.63 26.47
N LYS A 326 6.81 7.50 25.96
CA LYS A 326 7.52 6.21 25.95
C LYS A 326 8.19 5.86 24.63
N ALA A 327 7.96 6.64 23.57
CA ALA A 327 8.44 6.32 22.25
C ALA A 327 9.97 6.52 22.17
N ILE A 328 10.64 5.53 21.58
CA ILE A 328 12.11 5.48 21.47
C ILE A 328 12.48 5.66 20.01
N ILE A 329 13.43 6.55 19.76
CA ILE A 329 13.99 6.78 18.43
C ILE A 329 15.10 5.75 18.19
N GLU A 330 14.91 4.84 17.24
CA GLU A 330 15.99 3.96 16.79
C GLU A 330 16.97 4.75 15.94
N ASN A 331 18.13 5.07 16.52
CA ASN A 331 19.25 5.57 15.74
C ASN A 331 19.87 4.40 14.97
N SER A 332 19.64 4.37 13.65
CA SER A 332 20.11 3.34 12.70
C SER A 332 21.64 3.12 12.65
N HIS A 333 22.41 3.81 13.47
CA HIS A 333 23.86 3.66 13.59
C HIS A 333 24.31 2.37 14.31
N HIS A 334 23.42 1.61 14.97
CA HIS A 334 23.81 0.38 15.67
C HIS A 334 23.50 -0.95 14.96
N SER A 335 22.62 -0.96 13.94
CA SER A 335 22.22 -2.21 13.27
C SER A 335 23.14 -2.67 12.13
N ALA A 336 24.10 -1.83 11.71
CA ALA A 336 25.06 -2.19 10.65
C ALA A 336 26.18 -3.16 11.10
N LYS A 337 26.27 -3.53 12.39
CA LYS A 337 27.31 -4.45 12.90
C LYS A 337 26.86 -5.90 13.10
N ILE A 338 25.60 -6.23 12.84
CA ILE A 338 25.08 -7.61 12.97
C ILE A 338 24.38 -8.03 11.68
N ALA A 339 25.13 -8.04 10.58
CA ALA A 339 24.75 -8.76 9.37
C ALA A 339 25.90 -9.71 9.01
N LEU A 340 25.72 -10.98 9.34
CA LEU A 340 26.55 -12.09 8.85
C LEU A 340 26.66 -12.00 7.32
N PRO A 341 27.86 -12.19 6.72
CA PRO A 341 28.04 -12.02 5.29
C PRO A 341 27.35 -13.17 4.53
N ARG A 342 26.21 -12.88 3.91
CA ARG A 342 25.65 -13.71 2.84
C ARG A 342 26.58 -13.61 1.63
N LYS A 343 27.32 -14.69 1.34
CA LYS A 343 28.07 -14.86 0.09
C LYS A 343 27.10 -14.80 -1.10
N THR A 344 27.25 -13.80 -1.96
CA THR A 344 26.73 -13.82 -3.33
C THR A 344 27.87 -14.18 -4.30
N PRO A 345 27.61 -14.98 -5.34
CA PRO A 345 28.65 -15.44 -6.26
C PRO A 345 29.03 -14.34 -7.24
N SER A 346 30.33 -14.27 -7.53
CA SER A 346 30.99 -13.35 -8.45
C SER A 346 30.52 -13.52 -9.90
N PHE A 347 30.03 -12.45 -10.51
CA PHE A 347 30.00 -12.31 -11.97
C PHE A 347 31.07 -11.30 -12.43
N ARG A 348 31.96 -11.81 -13.28
CA ARG A 348 33.19 -11.20 -13.76
C ARG A 348 32.89 -10.45 -15.07
N ARG A 349 33.21 -9.15 -15.16
CA ARG A 349 33.42 -8.48 -16.46
C ARG A 349 34.59 -7.52 -16.39
N LYS A 350 35.60 -7.81 -17.21
CA LYS A 350 36.82 -7.03 -17.47
C LYS A 350 36.58 -5.99 -18.57
N ASN A 351 37.51 -5.03 -18.63
CA ASN A 351 37.82 -3.99 -19.63
C ASN A 351 37.37 -2.60 -19.13
N LEU A 352 38.21 -1.79 -18.46
CA LEU A 352 39.49 -1.16 -18.83
C LEU A 352 39.32 -0.04 -19.87
N LEU A 353 39.34 1.20 -19.38
CA LEU A 353 39.84 2.39 -20.08
C LEU A 353 40.30 3.41 -19.01
N SER A 354 41.54 3.87 -19.21
CA SER A 354 42.40 4.66 -18.35
C SER A 354 41.94 6.10 -18.14
N LEU A 355 41.94 6.57 -16.89
CA LEU A 355 41.91 7.99 -16.54
C LEU A 355 42.95 8.24 -15.43
N ASN A 356 43.81 9.24 -15.65
CA ASN A 356 44.95 9.60 -14.79
C ASN A 356 44.50 10.19 -13.43
N PRO A 357 45.33 10.10 -12.37
CA PRO A 357 44.90 10.39 -10.99
C PRO A 357 44.86 11.87 -10.59
N GLU A 358 45.20 12.82 -11.47
CA GLU A 358 45.44 14.22 -11.07
C GLU A 358 44.24 15.15 -11.27
N ASP A 359 43.22 14.76 -12.04
CA ASP A 359 42.02 15.59 -12.26
C ASP A 359 40.91 15.37 -11.22
N LEU A 360 41.08 14.42 -10.29
CA LEU A 360 40.02 14.03 -9.34
C LEU A 360 40.01 14.85 -8.04
N THR A 361 40.95 15.77 -7.82
CA THR A 361 41.13 16.42 -6.51
C THR A 361 40.51 17.82 -6.38
N LYS A 362 40.09 18.45 -7.49
CA LYS A 362 39.43 19.79 -7.46
C LYS A 362 37.91 19.77 -7.65
N SER A 363 37.34 18.67 -8.17
CA SER A 363 35.88 18.51 -8.37
C SER A 363 35.17 17.79 -7.20
N THR A 364 35.87 16.92 -6.47
CA THR A 364 35.28 16.13 -5.37
C THR A 364 35.03 16.94 -4.11
N LYS A 365 35.80 17.98 -3.79
CA LYS A 365 35.57 18.80 -2.57
C LYS A 365 34.32 19.70 -2.66
N SER A 366 33.95 20.16 -3.86
CA SER A 366 32.73 20.96 -4.06
C SER A 366 31.48 20.07 -4.15
N GLN A 367 31.58 18.90 -4.79
CA GLN A 367 30.47 17.94 -4.84
C GLN A 367 30.23 17.23 -3.50
N ILE A 368 31.27 16.87 -2.74
CA ILE A 368 31.10 16.24 -1.42
C ILE A 368 30.41 17.19 -0.42
N ARG A 369 30.67 18.49 -0.48
CA ARG A 369 29.98 19.49 0.35
C ARG A 369 28.52 19.68 -0.06
N GLN A 370 28.19 19.67 -1.35
CA GLN A 370 26.81 19.77 -1.82
C GLN A 370 26.02 18.47 -1.60
N THR A 371 26.64 17.30 -1.70
CA THR A 371 25.98 16.02 -1.40
C THR A 371 25.80 15.78 0.10
N GLN A 372 26.73 16.24 0.96
CA GLN A 372 26.56 16.13 2.42
C GLN A 372 25.46 17.04 2.97
N PHE A 373 25.22 18.20 2.36
CA PHE A 373 24.14 19.11 2.79
C PHE A 373 22.75 18.67 2.28
N SER A 374 22.66 18.07 1.10
CA SER A 374 21.38 17.56 0.58
C SER A 374 20.91 16.25 1.26
N LEU A 375 21.79 15.57 2.00
CA LEU A 375 21.45 14.32 2.70
C LEU A 375 20.77 14.55 4.06
N LYS A 376 21.11 15.63 4.78
CA LYS A 376 20.56 15.88 6.14
C LYS A 376 19.04 16.08 6.19
N HIS A 377 18.42 16.62 5.14
CA HIS A 377 16.97 16.87 5.13
C HIS A 377 16.13 15.66 4.72
N LYS A 378 16.75 14.61 4.15
CA LYS A 378 16.04 13.38 3.74
C LYS A 378 16.00 12.32 4.85
N ASP A 379 16.94 12.38 5.80
CA ASP A 379 17.11 11.36 6.85
C ASP A 379 16.11 11.47 8.03
N LEU A 380 15.44 12.62 8.22
CA LEU A 380 14.50 12.81 9.34
C LEU A 380 13.16 12.07 9.16
N LYS A 381 12.78 11.74 7.92
CA LYS A 381 11.59 10.91 7.65
C LYS A 381 11.84 9.41 7.84
N GLU A 382 13.10 8.99 8.04
CA GLU A 382 13.51 7.58 8.06
C GLU A 382 13.99 7.08 9.43
N LYS A 383 13.97 7.90 10.50
CA LYS A 383 14.19 7.38 11.85
C LYS A 383 12.98 6.55 12.26
N SER A 384 13.16 5.23 12.42
CA SER A 384 12.13 4.37 13.00
C SER A 384 11.95 4.77 14.46
N VAL A 385 10.71 5.11 14.83
CA VAL A 385 10.35 5.41 16.22
C VAL A 385 9.45 4.28 16.69
N ILE A 386 9.84 3.62 17.78
CA ILE A 386 9.09 2.52 18.37
C ILE A 386 8.23 3.07 19.50
N GLY A 387 6.93 2.81 19.45
CA GLY A 387 6.00 3.23 20.48
C GLY A 387 4.55 3.12 20.00
N LYS A 388 3.61 3.60 20.81
CA LYS A 388 2.23 3.78 20.39
C LYS A 388 2.15 4.89 19.34
N SER A 389 1.17 4.83 18.43
CA SER A 389 1.03 5.80 17.34
C SER A 389 0.96 7.25 17.83
N LEU A 390 0.30 7.49 18.97
CA LEU A 390 0.21 8.82 19.59
C LEU A 390 1.57 9.32 20.10
N ASP A 391 2.25 8.49 20.89
CA ASP A 391 3.57 8.79 21.45
C ASP A 391 4.59 9.07 20.33
N VAL A 392 4.57 8.22 19.29
CA VAL A 392 5.40 8.38 18.09
C VAL A 392 5.14 9.72 17.38
N ALA A 393 3.88 10.15 17.28
CA ALA A 393 3.52 11.42 16.66
C ALA A 393 4.07 12.63 17.44
N LEU A 394 4.03 12.56 18.78
CA LEU A 394 4.57 13.60 19.66
C LEU A 394 6.09 13.68 19.54
N VAL A 395 6.79 12.55 19.66
CA VAL A 395 8.25 12.49 19.55
C VAL A 395 8.73 12.94 18.17
N LYS A 396 8.05 12.55 17.08
CA LYS A 396 8.37 13.04 15.73
C LYS A 396 8.16 14.54 15.60
N PHE A 397 7.11 15.10 16.21
CA PHE A 397 6.88 16.55 16.20
C PHE A 397 8.01 17.28 16.93
N VAL A 398 8.35 16.84 18.14
CA VAL A 398 9.43 17.45 18.93
C VAL A 398 10.75 17.34 18.19
N GLU A 399 11.14 16.16 17.68
CA GLU A 399 12.43 15.94 17.01
C GLU A 399 12.62 16.86 15.77
N ASN A 400 11.54 17.31 15.13
CA ASN A 400 11.60 18.29 14.04
C ASN A 400 11.88 19.72 14.51
N VAL A 401 11.59 20.03 15.78
CA VAL A 401 11.79 21.35 16.41
C VAL A 401 13.08 21.34 17.23
N THR A 402 13.32 20.33 18.06
CA THR A 402 14.48 20.20 18.95
C THR A 402 14.78 18.72 19.20
N SER A 403 16.06 18.39 19.41
CA SER A 403 16.47 16.99 19.65
C SER A 403 15.87 16.45 20.96
N VAL A 404 15.09 15.38 20.86
CA VAL A 404 14.40 14.76 22.00
C VAL A 404 15.40 14.15 22.98
N ASP A 405 16.44 13.48 22.48
CA ASP A 405 17.47 12.83 23.29
C ASP A 405 18.15 13.84 24.23
N LYS A 406 18.48 15.05 23.73
CA LYS A 406 19.09 16.11 24.56
C LYS A 406 18.17 16.57 25.70
N ILE A 407 16.87 16.69 25.42
CA ILE A 407 15.90 17.10 26.45
C ILE A 407 15.77 15.97 27.48
N ARG A 408 15.73 14.71 27.06
CA ARG A 408 15.62 13.56 27.97
C ARG A 408 16.87 13.38 28.83
N ASP A 409 18.06 13.66 28.31
CA ASP A 409 19.33 13.58 29.06
C ASP A 409 19.41 14.60 30.21
N ASP A 410 18.71 15.75 30.09
CA ASP A 410 18.67 16.79 31.12
C ASP A 410 17.73 16.47 32.30
N TYR A 411 16.91 15.42 32.22
CA TYR A 411 15.94 15.08 33.25
C TYR A 411 15.95 13.59 33.62
N ASP A 412 16.30 13.30 34.87
CA ASP A 412 16.28 11.94 35.41
C ASP A 412 14.84 11.55 35.82
N ILE A 413 14.36 10.42 35.29
CA ILE A 413 13.06 9.85 35.65
C ILE A 413 13.14 9.23 37.05
N VAL A 414 12.41 9.80 38.01
CA VAL A 414 12.38 9.32 39.41
C VAL A 414 11.32 8.23 39.59
N PHE A 415 10.15 8.42 38.97
CA PHE A 415 9.03 7.50 39.06
C PHE A 415 8.15 7.65 37.82
N GLU A 416 7.37 6.62 37.50
CA GLU A 416 6.46 6.63 36.34
C GLU A 416 5.14 5.93 36.67
N VAL A 417 4.04 6.57 36.26
CA VAL A 417 2.71 5.98 36.24
C VAL A 417 2.27 5.85 34.78
N PRO A 418 2.29 4.65 34.18
CA PRO A 418 1.93 4.46 32.79
C PRO A 418 0.45 4.73 32.54
N PHE A 419 0.13 5.13 31.29
CA PHE A 419 -1.26 5.28 30.85
C PHE A 419 -2.04 3.97 31.02
N SER A 420 -3.20 4.07 31.68
CA SER A 420 -4.16 2.98 31.84
C SER A 420 -5.56 3.48 31.49
N SER A 421 -6.38 2.62 30.89
CA SER A 421 -7.78 2.91 30.54
C SER A 421 -8.61 3.37 31.73
N GLN A 422 -8.30 2.87 32.93
CA GLN A 422 -8.97 3.26 34.17
C GLN A 422 -8.57 4.65 34.66
N ARG A 423 -7.29 5.03 34.50
CA ARG A 423 -6.72 6.29 35.04
C ARG A 423 -6.78 7.45 34.05
N ARG A 424 -6.69 7.16 32.75
CA ARG A 424 -6.73 8.14 31.64
C ARG A 424 -5.69 9.26 31.71
N TYR A 425 -4.59 9.05 32.44
CA TYR A 425 -3.43 9.95 32.45
C TYR A 425 -2.12 9.14 32.49
N HIS A 426 -1.05 9.78 32.03
CA HIS A 426 0.34 9.35 32.19
C HIS A 426 1.06 10.41 33.01
N LEU A 427 1.83 9.99 34.01
CA LEU A 427 2.58 10.89 34.88
C LEU A 427 4.01 10.40 35.03
N VAL A 428 4.97 11.31 34.83
CA VAL A 428 6.40 11.03 34.99
C VAL A 428 7.03 12.14 35.83
N PRO A 429 7.07 12.01 37.17
CA PRO A 429 7.86 12.92 38.00
C PRO A 429 9.36 12.74 37.72
N GLN A 430 10.04 13.87 37.54
CA GLN A 430 11.45 13.91 37.20
C GLN A 430 12.23 14.81 38.13
N LYS A 431 13.54 14.57 38.16
CA LYS A 431 14.52 15.42 38.83
C LYS A 431 15.41 16.05 37.76
N LYS A 432 15.52 17.36 37.80
CA LYS A 432 16.45 18.14 36.99
C LYS A 432 17.79 18.30 37.70
#